data_AF-A0A8C9H3N6-F1
#
_entry.id   AF-A0A8C9H3N6-F1
#
_cell.length_a   1.000
_cell.length_b   1.000
_cell.length_c   1.000
_cell.angle_alpha   90.00
_cell.angle_beta   90.00
_cell.angle_gamma   90.00
#
_symmetry.space_group_name_H-M   'P 1'
#
loop_
_entity.id
_entity.type
_entity.pdbx_description
1 polymer ?
#
loop_
_entity_poly.entity_id
_entity_poly.type
_entity_poly.pdbx_seq_one_letter_code
_entity_poly.pdbx_strand_id
1 'polypeptide(L)'
;MTTLEKIGIQGVRSYCDERTETLEFYSPVTIIYGKNGSGKSTIIECLKVSCIGEFPTNAEKGKSFIHDPLVSNKMNVKGKIDLMFRNYNNKRIAQWFCYSYATGEVGQNFKYKKMHF
;
A
#
# COMPACT_ATOMS: atom_id res chain seq x y z
N MET A 1 21.75 -7.99 -9.29
CA MET A 1 20.96 -6.74 -9.43
C MET A 1 19.67 -6.91 -8.65
N THR A 2 19.25 -5.91 -7.88
CA THR A 2 17.97 -5.95 -7.16
C THR A 2 16.84 -5.54 -8.12
N THR A 3 15.75 -6.31 -8.18
CA THR A 3 14.63 -6.05 -9.10
C THR A 3 13.29 -6.18 -8.39
N LEU A 4 12.38 -5.24 -8.63
CA LEU A 4 10.98 -5.38 -8.21
C LEU A 4 10.32 -6.48 -9.05
N GLU A 5 9.53 -7.36 -8.43
CA GLU A 5 8.79 -8.42 -9.14
C GLU A 5 7.29 -8.14 -9.13
N LYS A 6 6.72 -7.82 -7.95
CA LYS A 6 5.28 -7.66 -7.79
C LYS A 6 4.94 -6.73 -6.62
N ILE A 7 3.85 -5.98 -6.74
CA ILE A 7 3.22 -5.26 -5.64
C ILE A 7 1.74 -5.63 -5.54
N GLY A 8 1.24 -5.86 -4.33
CA GLY A 8 -0.17 -6.02 -4.00
C GLY A 8 -0.62 -4.87 -3.11
N ILE A 9 -1.77 -4.26 -3.41
CA ILE A 9 -2.31 -3.11 -2.69
C ILE A 9 -3.77 -3.40 -2.33
N GLN A 10 -4.13 -3.18 -1.07
CA GLN A 10 -5.48 -3.36 -0.53
C GLN A 10 -5.76 -2.27 0.50
N GLY A 11 -6.95 -1.67 0.47
CA GLY A 11 -7.40 -0.72 1.49
C GLY A 11 -6.52 0.52 1.61
N VAL A 12 -5.94 1.00 0.51
CA VAL A 12 -5.11 2.21 0.45
C VAL A 12 -5.75 3.18 -0.55
N ARG A 13 -6.09 4.40 -0.10
CA ARG A 13 -6.78 5.42 -0.90
C ARG A 13 -7.95 4.85 -1.72
N SER A 14 -7.88 4.88 -3.04
CA SER A 14 -8.92 4.39 -3.94
C SER A 14 -8.97 2.86 -4.09
N TYR A 15 -7.99 2.13 -3.55
CA TYR A 15 -8.00 0.67 -3.54
C TYR A 15 -8.94 0.17 -2.45
N CYS A 16 -9.92 -0.65 -2.84
CA CYS A 16 -10.89 -1.26 -1.94
C CYS A 16 -10.21 -2.11 -0.87
N ASP A 17 -10.83 -2.21 0.30
CA ASP A 17 -10.34 -2.97 1.45
C ASP A 17 -10.69 -4.47 1.39
N GLU A 18 -11.51 -4.89 0.44
CA GLU A 18 -11.98 -6.29 0.31
C GLU A 18 -11.10 -7.13 -0.62
N ARG A 19 -10.47 -6.49 -1.61
CA ARG A 19 -9.67 -7.16 -2.63
C ARG A 19 -8.28 -6.55 -2.72
N THR A 20 -7.27 -7.42 -2.81
CA THR A 20 -5.91 -7.01 -3.14
C THR A 20 -5.79 -6.90 -4.66
N GLU A 21 -5.48 -5.71 -5.15
CA GLU A 21 -5.11 -5.47 -6.54
C GLU A 21 -3.60 -5.64 -6.69
N THR A 22 -3.16 -6.37 -7.72
CA THR A 22 -1.75 -6.70 -7.91
C THR A 22 -1.21 -6.16 -9.22
N LEU A 23 0.02 -5.65 -9.19
CA LEU A 23 0.78 -5.20 -10.35
C LEU A 23 2.12 -5.93 -10.41
N GLU A 24 2.46 -6.44 -11.59
CA GLU A 24 3.75 -7.09 -11.87
C GLU A 24 4.70 -6.12 -12.56
N PHE A 25 5.96 -6.12 -12.13
CA PHE A 25 7.00 -5.29 -12.71
C PHE A 25 7.76 -6.08 -13.78
N TYR A 26 7.86 -5.48 -14.96
CA TYR A 26 8.58 -6.02 -16.11
C TYR A 26 9.90 -5.27 -16.33
N SER A 27 10.91 -6.02 -16.77
CA SER A 27 12.22 -5.51 -17.16
C SER A 27 12.30 -5.38 -18.68
N PRO A 28 12.91 -4.33 -19.25
CA PRO A 28 13.62 -3.25 -18.54
C PRO A 28 12.72 -2.10 -18.06
N VAL A 29 11.48 -2.02 -18.55
CA VAL A 29 10.56 -0.91 -18.28
C VAL A 29 9.15 -1.41 -18.01
N THR A 30 8.50 -0.84 -16.99
CA THR A 30 7.08 -1.03 -16.70
C THR A 30 6.36 0.30 -16.90
N ILE A 31 5.30 0.32 -17.71
CA ILE A 31 4.51 1.53 -17.98
C ILE A 31 3.19 1.45 -17.19
N ILE A 32 2.96 2.43 -16.32
CA ILE A 32 1.71 2.59 -15.58
C ILE A 32 0.92 3.74 -16.21
N TYR A 33 -0.16 3.42 -16.92
CA TYR A 33 -1.01 4.40 -17.59
C TYR A 33 -2.49 4.22 -17.21
N GLY A 34 -3.30 5.25 -17.45
CA GLY A 34 -4.73 5.26 -17.09
C GLY A 34 -5.27 6.66 -16.87
N LYS A 35 -6.59 6.78 -16.70
CA LYS A 35 -7.27 8.07 -16.49
C LYS A 35 -6.82 8.77 -15.20
N ASN A 36 -7.05 10.07 -15.10
CA ASN A 36 -6.83 10.80 -13.84
C ASN A 36 -7.71 10.22 -12.73
N GLY A 37 -7.18 10.14 -11.51
CA GLY A 37 -7.86 9.50 -10.38
C GLY A 37 -7.81 7.96 -10.37
N SER A 38 -7.18 7.29 -11.34
CA SER A 38 -7.12 5.82 -11.40
C SER A 38 -6.14 5.15 -10.41
N GLY A 39 -5.58 5.90 -9.44
CA GLY A 39 -4.64 5.35 -8.45
C GLY A 39 -3.18 5.20 -8.88
N LYS A 40 -2.76 5.71 -10.06
CA LYS A 40 -1.36 5.58 -10.54
C LYS A 40 -0.32 6.10 -9.53
N SER A 41 -0.54 7.32 -9.03
CA SER A 41 0.36 7.93 -8.04
C SER A 41 0.37 7.12 -6.73
N THR A 42 -0.76 6.51 -6.37
CA THR A 42 -0.87 5.66 -5.17
C THR A 42 0.02 4.43 -5.25
N ILE A 43 0.21 3.83 -6.43
CA ILE A 43 1.16 2.72 -6.61
C ILE A 43 2.59 3.17 -6.25
N ILE A 44 2.99 4.35 -6.69
CA ILE A 44 4.32 4.93 -6.38
C ILE A 44 4.45 5.26 -4.89
N GLU A 45 3.40 5.79 -4.27
CA GLU A 45 3.36 6.03 -2.82
C GLU A 45 3.48 4.72 -2.04
N CYS A 46 2.78 3.65 -2.45
CA CYS A 46 2.90 2.34 -1.83
C CYS A 46 4.34 1.79 -1.92
N LEU A 47 5.00 1.93 -3.08
CA LEU A 47 6.41 1.58 -3.21
C LEU A 47 7.30 2.38 -2.26
N LYS A 48 7.09 3.71 -2.16
CA LYS A 48 7.84 4.57 -1.25
C LYS A 48 7.68 4.10 0.20
N VAL A 49 6.45 3.86 0.63
CA VAL A 49 6.13 3.42 1.99
C VAL A 49 6.72 2.03 2.25
N SER A 50 6.66 1.10 1.29
CA SER A 50 7.23 -0.23 1.46
C SER A 50 8.75 -0.23 1.56
N CYS A 51 9.43 0.62 0.81
CA CYS A 51 10.89 0.68 0.83
C CYS A 51 11.44 1.48 2.01
N ILE A 52 10.82 2.60 2.35
CA ILE A 52 11.38 3.60 3.28
C ILE A 52 10.58 3.68 4.59
N GLY A 53 9.33 3.26 4.60
CA GLY A 53 8.45 3.34 5.78
C GLY A 53 7.84 4.73 6.02
N GLU A 54 8.02 5.66 5.07
CA GLU A 54 7.50 7.03 5.17
C GLU A 54 6.19 7.20 4.39
N PHE A 55 5.17 7.74 5.05
CA PHE A 55 3.92 8.12 4.40
C PHE A 55 4.08 9.37 3.51
N PRO A 56 3.19 9.57 2.53
CA PRO A 56 3.12 10.83 1.79
C PRO A 56 2.93 12.03 2.72
N THR A 57 3.50 13.19 2.39
CA THR A 57 3.40 14.42 3.21
C THR A 57 1.95 14.85 3.47
N ASN A 58 1.07 14.61 2.49
CA ASN A 58 -0.35 14.96 2.57
C ASN A 58 -1.19 13.90 3.30
N ALA A 59 -0.57 12.90 3.93
CA ALA A 59 -1.26 11.75 4.51
C ALA A 59 -1.75 11.95 5.96
N GLU A 60 -1.61 13.13 6.58
CA GLU A 60 -1.93 13.39 8.00
C GLU A 60 -1.51 12.26 8.96
N LYS A 61 -0.21 11.93 9.00
CA LYS A 61 0.34 10.80 9.78
C LYS A 61 -0.24 9.41 9.40
N GLY A 62 -0.66 9.24 8.16
CA GLY A 62 -1.15 7.96 7.60
C GLY A 62 -2.67 7.82 7.54
N LYS A 63 -3.44 8.78 8.10
CA LYS A 63 -4.91 8.72 8.14
C LYS A 63 -5.53 8.75 6.75
N SER A 64 -5.16 9.70 5.91
CA SER A 64 -5.70 9.83 4.54
C SER A 64 -5.01 8.90 3.52
N PHE A 65 -4.08 8.07 3.99
CA PHE A 65 -3.46 7.02 3.18
C PHE A 65 -4.31 5.75 3.13
N ILE A 66 -5.01 5.41 4.23
CA ILE A 66 -5.91 4.26 4.27
C ILE A 66 -7.23 4.60 3.59
N HIS A 67 -7.85 3.58 3.00
CA HIS A 67 -9.17 3.72 2.40
C HIS A 67 -10.17 4.25 3.42
N ASP A 68 -10.97 5.23 3.01
CA ASP A 68 -11.88 5.95 3.90
C ASP A 68 -12.99 5.01 4.41
N PRO A 69 -13.15 4.85 5.74
CA PRO A 69 -14.23 4.05 6.31
C PRO A 69 -15.63 4.54 5.95
N LEU A 70 -15.80 5.85 5.70
CA LEU A 70 -17.08 6.43 5.28
C LEU A 70 -17.47 5.96 3.88
N VAL A 71 -16.48 5.75 3.00
CA VAL A 71 -16.71 5.24 1.63
C VAL A 71 -17.07 3.75 1.66
N SER A 72 -16.48 3.00 2.59
CA SER A 72 -16.74 1.56 2.75
C SER A 72 -17.90 1.23 3.70
N ASN A 73 -18.51 2.22 4.36
CA ASN A 73 -19.55 2.06 5.38
C ASN A 73 -19.13 1.08 6.51
N LYS A 74 -17.84 1.10 6.89
CA LYS A 74 -17.26 0.22 7.92
C LYS A 74 -16.73 1.06 9.08
N MET A 75 -16.77 0.50 10.29
CA MET A 75 -16.13 1.11 11.47
C MET A 75 -14.61 0.88 11.51
N ASN A 76 -14.14 -0.16 10.80
CA ASN A 76 -12.74 -0.57 10.78
C ASN A 76 -12.35 -0.91 9.35
N VAL A 77 -11.32 -0.25 8.84
CA VAL A 77 -10.72 -0.53 7.54
C VAL A 77 -9.30 -1.02 7.73
N LYS A 78 -8.93 -2.06 6.99
CA LYS A 78 -7.57 -2.61 6.97
C LYS A 78 -6.91 -2.28 5.64
N GLY A 79 -5.68 -1.80 5.71
CA GLY A 79 -4.82 -1.61 4.54
C GLY A 79 -3.69 -2.63 4.54
N LYS A 80 -3.30 -3.11 3.37
CA LYS A 80 -2.16 -4.01 3.20
C LYS A 80 -1.39 -3.64 1.94
N ILE A 81 -0.07 -3.63 2.05
CA ILE A 81 0.83 -3.52 0.90
C ILE A 81 1.78 -4.72 0.94
N ASP A 82 1.73 -5.55 -0.10
CA ASP A 82 2.61 -6.70 -0.31
C ASP A 82 3.66 -6.33 -1.36
N LEU A 83 4.95 -6.30 -1.02
CA LEU A 83 6.04 -6.03 -1.95
C LEU A 83 6.90 -7.27 -2.13
N MET A 84 7.05 -7.70 -3.38
CA MET A 84 7.95 -8.78 -3.76
C MET A 84 9.07 -8.24 -4.62
N PHE A 85 10.30 -8.53 -4.22
CA PHE A 85 11.48 -8.15 -4.96
C PHE A 85 12.56 -9.23 -4.85
N ARG A 86 13.49 -9.20 -5.78
CA ARG A 86 14.65 -10.07 -5.81
C ARG A 86 15.85 -9.25 -5.37
N ASN A 87 16.62 -9.76 -4.41
CA ASN A 87 17.82 -9.07 -3.94
C ASN A 87 19.04 -9.35 -4.84
N TYR A 88 20.18 -8.77 -4.48
CA TYR A 88 21.44 -8.96 -5.21
C TYR A 88 21.91 -10.42 -5.28
N ASN A 89 21.53 -11.26 -4.30
CA ASN A 89 21.81 -12.70 -4.25
C ASN A 89 20.81 -13.56 -5.03
N ASN A 90 19.96 -12.95 -5.88
CA ASN A 90 18.92 -13.67 -6.62
C ASN A 90 17.85 -14.31 -5.71
N LYS A 91 17.83 -13.98 -4.41
CA LYS A 91 16.85 -14.48 -3.44
C LYS A 91 15.59 -13.64 -3.55
N ARG A 92 14.44 -14.32 -3.66
CA ARG A 92 13.13 -13.70 -3.61
C ARG A 92 12.79 -13.32 -2.17
N ILE A 93 12.43 -12.07 -1.96
CA ILE A 93 12.03 -11.52 -0.68
C ILE A 93 10.60 -11.01 -0.84
N ALA A 94 9.73 -11.40 0.09
CA ALA A 94 8.37 -10.88 0.19
C ALA A 94 8.24 -10.13 1.53
N GLN A 95 7.78 -8.90 1.46
CA GLN A 95 7.55 -8.06 2.63
C GLN A 95 6.11 -7.56 2.59
N TRP A 96 5.50 -7.40 3.76
CA TRP A 96 4.20 -6.75 3.83
C TRP A 96 4.06 -5.76 4.97
N PHE A 97 3.27 -4.74 4.69
CA PHE A 97 2.91 -3.68 5.61
C PHE A 97 1.42 -3.72 5.84
N CYS A 98 1.01 -3.87 7.10
CA CYS A 98 -0.39 -3.87 7.48
C CYS A 98 -0.71 -2.60 8.25
N TYR A 99 -1.84 -2.01 7.90
CA TYR A 99 -2.40 -0.81 8.51
C TYR A 99 -3.82 -1.12 8.97
N SER A 100 -4.21 -0.52 10.09
CA SER A 100 -5.57 -0.59 10.58
C SER A 100 -6.01 0.81 10.96
N TYR A 101 -7.17 1.21 10.47
CA TYR A 101 -7.81 2.45 10.81
C TYR A 101 -9.18 2.15 11.40
N ALA A 102 -9.43 2.67 12.61
CA ALA A 102 -10.66 2.47 13.35
C ALA A 102 -11.27 3.84 13.72
N THR A 103 -12.55 4.03 13.43
CA THR A 103 -13.33 5.16 13.93
C THR A 103 -13.99 4.73 15.24
N GLY A 104 -13.48 5.18 16.39
CA GLY A 104 -14.09 4.94 17.70
C GLY A 104 -14.89 6.15 18.19
N GLU A 105 -15.74 5.95 19.21
CA GLU A 105 -16.54 7.00 19.85
C GLU A 105 -15.70 8.14 20.46
N VAL A 106 -14.42 7.88 20.78
CA VAL A 106 -13.47 8.84 21.40
C VAL A 106 -12.44 9.37 20.38
N GLY A 107 -12.67 9.17 19.08
CA GLY A 107 -11.81 9.68 18.00
C GLY A 107 -11.12 8.60 17.17
N GLN A 108 -10.34 9.06 16.19
CA GLN A 108 -9.73 8.23 15.15
C GLN A 108 -8.41 7.60 15.63
N ASN A 109 -8.30 6.27 15.58
CA ASN A 109 -7.09 5.53 15.98
C ASN A 109 -6.44 4.84 14.77
N PHE A 110 -5.23 5.26 14.43
CA PHE A 110 -4.40 4.64 13.38
C PHE A 110 -3.34 3.74 14.01
N LYS A 111 -3.28 2.48 13.58
CA LYS A 111 -2.25 1.51 13.99
C LYS A 111 -1.52 0.96 12.78
N TYR A 112 -0.20 0.82 12.91
CA TYR A 112 0.68 0.28 11.89
C TYR A 112 1.53 -0.86 12.46
N LYS A 113 1.70 -1.94 11.70
CA LYS A 113 2.62 -3.03 12.04
C LYS A 113 3.44 -3.44 10.81
N LYS A 114 4.76 -3.38 10.95
CA LYS A 114 5.72 -3.96 9.99
C LYS A 114 5.86 -5.45 10.26
N MET A 115 5.76 -6.28 9.22
CA MET A 115 6.07 -7.71 9.33
C MET A 115 7.13 -8.08 8.28
N HIS A 116 8.05 -8.96 8.67
CA HIS A 116 9.15 -9.44 7.84
C HIS A 116 9.13 -10.97 7.87
N PHE A 117 9.27 -11.61 6.70
CA PHE A 117 9.33 -13.06 6.53
C PHE A 117 10.53 -13.45 5.67
#